data_AF-I4YEJ2-F1
#
_entry.id   AF-I4YEJ2-F1
#
_cell.length_a   1.000
_cell.length_b   1.000
_cell.length_c   1.000
_cell.angle_alpha   90.00
_cell.angle_beta   90.00
_cell.angle_gamma   90.00
#
_symmetry.space_group_name_H-M   'P 1'
#
loop_
_entity.id
_entity.type
_entity.pdbx_description
1 polymer ?
#
loop_
_entity_poly.entity_id
_entity_poly.type
_entity_poly.pdbx_seq_one_letter_code
_entity_poly.pdbx_strand_id
1 'polypeptide(L)'
;MAPPKPSYPRSTLSKIIKAQKPNKKIGPNLDKIAYVALLSFLQRTAQETRIVAQETYGGDGGRKMSRKEIGRAGRRVIRRISLQTNPNRTQ
;
A
#
# COMPACT_ATOMS: atom_id res chain seq x y z
N MET A 1 -2.37 34.91 -7.62
CA MET A 1 -2.46 33.61 -8.33
C MET A 1 -2.63 32.51 -7.30
N ALA A 2 -3.69 31.69 -7.39
CA ALA A 2 -3.86 30.54 -6.48
C ALA A 2 -2.90 29.41 -6.87
N PRO A 3 -2.33 28.66 -5.90
CA PRO A 3 -1.45 27.54 -6.20
C PRO A 3 -2.22 26.45 -6.96
N PRO A 4 -1.54 25.72 -7.86
CA PRO A 4 -2.16 24.65 -8.63
C PRO A 4 -2.72 23.57 -7.70
N LYS A 5 -3.92 23.05 -8.04
CA LYS A 5 -4.53 21.94 -7.31
C LYS A 5 -3.62 20.72 -7.40
N PRO A 6 -3.35 20.01 -6.29
CA PRO A 6 -2.54 18.80 -6.33
C PRO A 6 -3.24 17.71 -7.14
N SER A 7 -2.48 16.95 -7.94
CA SER A 7 -2.95 15.82 -8.76
C SER A 7 -3.35 14.58 -7.94
N TYR A 8 -3.18 14.63 -6.62
CA TYR A 8 -3.43 13.55 -5.69
C TYR A 8 -4.24 14.05 -4.48
N PRO A 9 -4.95 13.17 -3.75
CA PRO A 9 -5.90 13.56 -2.71
C PRO A 9 -5.20 13.95 -1.40
N ARG A 10 -4.52 15.10 -1.40
CA ARG A 10 -3.72 15.62 -0.28
C ARG A 10 -4.52 15.71 1.03
N SER A 11 -5.70 16.34 1.01
CA SER A 11 -6.52 16.54 2.20
C SER A 11 -6.97 15.21 2.83
N THR A 12 -7.35 14.24 2.00
CA THR A 12 -7.74 12.90 2.43
C THR A 12 -6.57 12.16 3.08
N LEU A 13 -5.39 12.18 2.46
CA LEU A 13 -4.20 11.54 3.03
C LEU A 13 -3.79 12.18 4.35
N SER A 14 -3.79 13.51 4.45
CA SER A 14 -3.51 14.19 5.72
C SER A 14 -4.52 13.82 6.81
N LYS A 15 -5.81 13.70 6.49
CA LYS A 15 -6.84 13.25 7.44
C LYS A 15 -6.60 11.80 7.89
N ILE A 16 -6.27 10.89 6.98
CA ILE A 16 -5.97 9.48 7.31
C ILE A 16 -4.75 9.39 8.23
N ILE A 17 -3.66 10.10 7.91
CA ILE A 17 -2.44 10.09 8.74
C ILE A 17 -2.74 10.65 10.13
N LYS A 18 -3.48 11.76 10.22
CA LYS A 18 -3.84 12.36 11.50
C LYS A 18 -4.76 11.44 12.30
N ALA A 19 -5.69 10.74 11.67
CA ALA A 19 -6.55 9.76 12.35
C ALA A 19 -5.73 8.61 12.95
N GLN A 20 -4.67 8.15 12.27
CA GLN A 20 -3.80 7.09 12.78
C GLN A 20 -2.80 7.57 13.84
N LYS A 21 -2.42 8.85 13.81
CA LYS A 21 -1.45 9.47 14.73
C LYS A 21 -1.93 10.88 15.15
N PRO A 22 -2.99 11.00 15.97
CA PRO A 22 -3.66 12.27 16.25
C PRO A 22 -2.76 13.31 16.93
N ASN A 23 -1.82 12.83 17.77
CA ASN A 23 -0.95 13.69 18.57
C ASN A 23 0.34 14.08 17.83
N LYS A 24 0.62 13.52 16.64
CA LYS A 24 1.81 13.86 15.87
C LYS A 24 1.52 15.00 14.91
N LYS A 25 2.35 16.04 14.96
CA LYS A 25 2.35 17.09 13.93
C LYS A 25 2.78 16.48 12.60
N ILE A 26 1.98 16.69 11.56
CA ILE A 26 2.30 16.26 10.19
C ILE A 26 3.23 17.30 9.60
N GLY A 27 4.46 16.89 9.29
CA GLY A 27 5.43 17.76 8.60
C GLY A 27 4.97 18.13 7.19
N PRO A 28 5.53 19.21 6.62
CA PRO A 28 5.23 19.59 5.24
C PRO A 28 5.60 18.45 4.27
N ASN A 29 4.78 18.25 3.23
CA ASN A 29 4.98 17.24 2.18
C ASN A 29 4.90 15.77 2.63
N LEU A 30 4.60 15.46 3.89
CA LEU A 30 4.42 14.06 4.33
C LEU A 30 3.31 13.35 3.54
N ASP A 31 2.29 14.09 3.14
CA ASP A 31 1.20 13.61 2.28
C ASP A 31 1.70 13.13 0.91
N LYS A 32 2.74 13.75 0.33
CA LYS A 32 3.37 13.31 -0.93
C LYS A 32 4.07 11.97 -0.76
N ILE A 33 4.87 11.85 0.30
CA ILE A 33 5.60 10.62 0.61
C ILE A 33 4.60 9.49 0.90
N ALA A 34 3.55 9.77 1.66
CA ALA A 34 2.48 8.82 1.93
C ALA A 34 1.75 8.40 0.64
N TYR A 35 1.52 9.32 -0.30
CA TYR A 35 0.93 8.99 -1.59
C TYR A 35 1.83 8.07 -2.43
N VAL A 36 3.13 8.37 -2.52
CA VAL A 36 4.10 7.51 -3.22
C VAL A 36 4.19 6.13 -2.57
N ALA A 37 4.19 6.07 -1.23
CA ALA A 37 4.16 4.82 -0.49
C ALA A 37 2.89 4.01 -0.77
N LEU A 38 1.72 4.67 -0.85
CA LEU A 38 0.46 4.04 -1.22
C LEU A 38 0.52 3.47 -2.64
N LEU A 39 0.98 4.24 -3.63
CA LEU A 39 1.13 3.76 -5.01
C LEU A 39 2.07 2.56 -5.09
N SER A 40 3.20 2.62 -4.38
CA SER A 40 4.17 1.53 -4.32
C SER A 40 3.57 0.27 -3.67
N PHE A 41 2.79 0.44 -2.61
CA PHE A 41 2.07 -0.66 -1.96
C PHE A 41 1.05 -1.30 -2.90
N LEU A 42 0.26 -0.50 -3.62
CA LEU A 42 -0.73 -0.98 -4.58
C LEU A 42 -0.07 -1.75 -5.74
N GLN A 43 1.03 -1.23 -6.28
CA GLN A 43 1.78 -1.91 -7.34
C GLN A 43 2.32 -3.26 -6.88
N ARG A 44 2.96 -3.32 -5.70
CA ARG A 44 3.46 -4.58 -5.11
C ARG A 44 2.33 -5.57 -4.83
N THR A 45 1.19 -5.07 -4.34
CA THR A 45 0.01 -5.92 -4.08
C THR A 45 -0.56 -6.49 -5.37
N ALA A 46 -0.62 -5.71 -6.45
CA ALA A 46 -1.09 -6.20 -7.75
C ALA A 46 -0.15 -7.28 -8.32
N GLN A 47 1.17 -7.08 -8.22
CA GLN A 47 2.16 -8.09 -8.63
C GLN A 47 2.04 -9.38 -7.81
N GLU A 48 1.96 -9.27 -6.49
CA GLU A 48 1.84 -10.44 -5.60
C GLU A 48 0.49 -11.15 -5.80
N THR A 49 -0.56 -10.43 -6.19
CA THR A 49 -1.87 -11.03 -6.49
C THR A 49 -1.80 -11.91 -7.74
N ARG A 50 -1.06 -11.50 -8.79
CA ARG A 50 -0.79 -12.34 -9.96
C ARG A 50 -0.04 -13.62 -9.57
N ILE A 51 0.98 -13.50 -8.74
CA ILE A 51 1.74 -14.65 -8.23
C ILE A 51 0.83 -15.60 -7.46
N VAL A 52 0.02 -15.09 -6.53
CA VAL A 52 -0.93 -15.91 -5.75
C VAL A 52 -1.96 -16.59 -6.65
N ALA A 53 -2.46 -15.91 -7.68
CA ALA A 53 -3.40 -16.48 -8.64
C ALA A 53 -2.73 -17.62 -9.43
N GLN A 54 -1.51 -17.41 -9.92
CA GLN A 54 -0.72 -18.44 -10.61
C GLN A 54 -0.45 -19.65 -9.70
N GLU A 55 -0.03 -19.43 -8.45
CA GLU A 55 0.17 -20.50 -7.44
C GLU A 55 -1.10 -21.30 -7.17
N THR A 56 -2.26 -20.64 -7.20
CA THR A 56 -3.54 -21.27 -6.85
C THR A 56 -4.16 -22.02 -8.03
N TYR A 57 -3.95 -21.53 -9.25
CA TYR A 57 -4.69 -21.98 -10.43
C TYR A 57 -3.82 -22.51 -11.57
N GLY A 58 -2.49 -22.49 -11.45
CA GLY A 58 -1.56 -23.00 -12.46
C GLY A 58 -1.35 -22.09 -13.68
N GLY A 59 -1.81 -20.82 -13.63
CA GLY A 59 -1.63 -19.86 -14.72
C GLY A 59 -2.45 -18.59 -14.53
N ASP A 60 -2.15 -17.54 -15.32
CA ASP A 60 -2.83 -16.24 -15.22
C ASP A 60 -4.22 -16.25 -15.88
N GLY A 61 -4.46 -17.15 -16.85
CA GLY A 61 -5.76 -17.50 -17.44
C GLY A 61 -6.67 -16.35 -17.90
N GLY A 62 -6.19 -15.10 -17.94
CA GLY A 62 -7.02 -13.90 -18.08
C GLY A 62 -8.07 -13.73 -16.95
N ARG A 63 -7.92 -14.43 -15.82
CA ARG A 63 -8.94 -14.43 -14.77
C ARG A 63 -8.95 -13.11 -14.00
N LYS A 64 -10.16 -12.65 -13.65
CA LYS A 64 -10.33 -11.53 -12.73
C LYS A 64 -9.83 -11.94 -11.34
N MET A 65 -8.98 -11.11 -10.76
CA MET A 65 -8.46 -11.32 -9.40
C MET A 65 -9.61 -11.29 -8.39
N SER A 66 -9.76 -12.36 -7.62
CA SER A 66 -10.77 -12.46 -6.58
C SER A 66 -10.32 -11.75 -5.30
N ARG A 67 -11.30 -11.40 -4.45
CA ARG A 67 -11.05 -10.84 -3.12
C ARG A 67 -10.12 -11.73 -2.28
N LYS A 68 -10.18 -13.06 -2.48
CA LYS A 68 -9.37 -14.04 -1.75
C LYS A 68 -7.88 -13.92 -2.11
N GLU A 69 -7.56 -13.82 -3.40
CA GLU A 69 -6.17 -13.63 -3.85
C GLU A 69 -5.63 -12.29 -3.39
N ILE A 70 -6.41 -11.21 -3.58
CA ILE A 70 -6.02 -9.86 -3.19
C ILE A 70 -5.74 -9.80 -1.68
N GLY A 71 -6.60 -10.42 -0.86
CA GLY A 71 -6.40 -10.46 0.59
C GLY A 71 -5.15 -11.25 1.00
N ARG A 72 -4.86 -12.37 0.32
CA ARG A 72 -3.65 -13.17 0.58
C ARG A 72 -2.38 -12.42 0.16
N ALA A 73 -2.39 -11.80 -1.02
CA ALA A 73 -1.30 -10.99 -1.54
C ALA A 73 -1.01 -9.78 -0.66
N GLY A 74 -2.05 -9.04 -0.26
CA GLY A 74 -1.91 -7.89 0.65
C GLY A 74 -1.22 -8.25 1.97
N ARG A 75 -1.59 -9.39 2.58
CA ARG A 75 -0.92 -9.89 3.79
C ARG A 75 0.55 -10.25 3.55
N ARG A 76 0.89 -10.87 2.41
CA ARG A 76 2.28 -11.18 2.06
C ARG A 76 3.12 -9.91 1.90
N VAL A 77 2.60 -8.91 1.18
CA VAL A 77 3.28 -7.63 0.98
C VAL A 77 3.51 -6.91 2.31
N ILE A 78 2.49 -6.82 3.17
CA ILE A 78 2.63 -6.21 4.51
C ILE A 78 3.66 -6.97 5.34
N ARG A 79 3.65 -8.30 5.33
CA ARG A 79 4.63 -9.12 6.06
C ARG A 79 6.05 -8.85 5.58
N ARG A 80 6.30 -8.78 4.27
CA ARG A 80 7.63 -8.45 3.72
C ARG A 80 8.09 -7.06 4.14
N ILE A 81 7.22 -6.05 4.09
CA ILE A 81 7.54 -4.69 4.55
C ILE A 81 7.90 -4.71 6.03
N SER A 82 7.09 -5.39 6.86
CA SER A 82 7.33 -5.50 8.31
C SER A 82 8.68 -6.12 8.63
N LEU A 83 9.04 -7.24 7.96
CA LEU A 83 10.33 -7.92 8.14
C LEU A 83 11.53 -7.07 7.69
N GLN A 84 11.38 -6.28 6.61
CA GLN A 84 12.42 -5.35 6.19
C GLN A 84 12.64 -4.21 7.18
N THR A 85 11.57 -3.74 7.83
CA THR A 85 11.64 -2.65 8.83
C THR A 85 12.06 -3.12 10.22
N ASN A 86 11.93 -4.42 10.53
CA ASN A 86 12.26 -5.00 11.83
C ASN A 86 12.72 -6.47 11.64
N PRO A 87 13.98 -6.70 11.26
CA PRO A 87 14.49 -8.04 10.97
C PRO A 87 14.54 -8.96 12.20
N ASN A 88 14.50 -8.40 13.41
CA ASN A 88 14.58 -9.16 14.66
C ASN A 88 13.23 -9.62 15.23
N ARG A 89 12.11 -9.42 14.52
CA ARG A 89 10.75 -9.69 15.04
C ARG A 89 10.28 -11.15 14.86
N THR A 90 11.21 -12.07 14.59
CA THR A 90 10.97 -13.50 14.38
C THR A 90 11.61 -14.39 15.43
N GLN A 91 11.92 -13.85 16.61
CA GLN A 91 12.20 -14.65 17.81
C GLN A 91 10.98 -14.65 18.72
#